data_AF-A0A2N7AU17-F1
#
_entry.id   AF-A0A2N7AU17-F1
#
_cell.length_a   1.000
_cell.length_b   1.000
_cell.length_c   1.000
_cell.angle_alpha   90.00
_cell.angle_beta   90.00
_cell.angle_gamma   90.00
#
_symmetry.space_group_name_H-M   'P 1'
#
loop_
_entity.id
_entity.type
_entity.pdbx_description
1 polymer ?
#
loop_
_entity_poly.entity_id
_entity_poly.type
_entity_poly.pdbx_seq_one_letter_code
_entity_poly.pdbx_strand_id
1 'polypeptide(L)'
;MTPSRASQLVSDLRDKGYIKIKLFYAPDNPKQVIKREIYPVNKLSRVVNKFTDPTKNIKAPYLENCEESNTGSVIHKSNTNTVGQPDNVPPYKSIIEYLNRKTNKSFKYSTSKTKHVINQRWKDGFKINDFKKVIDLKVKDWLGTDMDLYLRPETLFGSKFESYLNTKRYQKNNNRKGNKEQATDWSAPENQSSSVGSGSNELSKKLKKIRDIGREK
;
A
#
# COMPACT_ATOMS: atom_id res chain seq x y z
N MET A 1 -8.55 39.64 11.83
CA MET A 1 -7.31 39.67 11.02
C MET A 1 -7.49 40.71 9.93
N THR A 2 -6.63 41.73 9.85
CA THR A 2 -6.76 42.75 8.80
C THR A 2 -6.37 42.19 7.43
N PRO A 3 -6.94 42.70 6.32
CA PRO A 3 -6.58 42.27 4.97
C PRO A 3 -5.09 42.42 4.67
N SER A 4 -4.46 43.47 5.22
CA SER A 4 -3.02 43.70 5.14
C SER A 4 -2.22 42.61 5.87
N ARG A 5 -2.65 42.24 7.08
CA ARG A 5 -2.02 41.14 7.84
C ARG A 5 -2.15 39.79 7.13
N ALA A 6 -3.31 39.52 6.53
CA ALA A 6 -3.53 38.32 5.72
C ALA A 6 -2.60 38.29 4.50
N SER A 7 -2.43 39.43 3.81
CA SER A 7 -1.55 39.53 2.65
C SER A 7 -0.07 39.30 3.02
N GLN A 8 0.37 39.78 4.18
CA GLN A 8 1.72 39.54 4.68
C GLN A 8 1.98 38.06 4.95
N LEU A 9 1.06 37.38 5.65
CA LEU A 9 1.18 35.95 5.93
C LEU A 9 1.26 35.13 4.64
N VAL A 10 0.47 35.49 3.63
CA VAL A 10 0.50 34.82 2.33
C VAL A 10 1.85 35.01 1.62
N SER A 11 2.45 36.21 1.68
CA SER A 11 3.81 36.44 1.16
C SER A 11 4.85 35.62 1.92
N ASP A 12 4.81 35.62 3.26
CA ASP A 12 5.73 34.86 4.09
C ASP A 12 5.70 33.36 3.78
N LEU A 13 4.50 32.80 3.59
CA LEU A 13 4.34 31.39 3.27
C LEU A 13 4.88 31.04 1.88
N ARG A 14 4.76 31.96 0.92
CA ARG A 14 5.36 31.82 -0.41
C ARG A 14 6.89 31.85 -0.33
N ASP A 15 7.44 32.82 0.39
CA ASP A 15 8.88 33.03 0.50
C ASP A 15 9.56 31.88 1.27
N LYS A 16 8.85 31.29 2.24
CA LYS A 16 9.26 30.07 2.93
C LYS A 16 9.05 28.79 2.10
N GLY A 17 8.46 28.89 0.91
CA GLY A 17 8.29 27.77 -0.02
C GLY A 17 7.16 26.79 0.32
N TYR A 18 6.27 27.15 1.25
CA TYR A 18 5.12 26.30 1.61
C TYR A 18 4.00 26.35 0.56
N ILE A 19 3.84 27.50 -0.11
CA ILE A 19 2.82 27.72 -1.13
C ILE A 19 3.43 28.36 -2.38
N LYS A 20 2.83 28.06 -3.53
CA LYS A 20 3.10 28.73 -4.80
C LYS A 20 1.93 29.63 -5.15
N ILE A 21 2.20 30.86 -5.57
CA ILE A 21 1.18 31.83 -5.92
C ILE A 21 1.32 32.19 -7.40
N LYS A 22 0.22 32.14 -8.14
CA LYS A 22 0.11 32.64 -9.52
C LYS A 22 -0.78 33.88 -9.52
N LEU A 23 -0.24 34.99 -10.02
CA LEU A 23 -0.93 36.27 -10.10
C LEU A 23 -1.48 36.47 -11.51
N PHE A 24 -2.72 36.93 -11.60
CA PHE A 24 -3.36 37.36 -12.84
C PHE A 24 -3.58 38.86 -12.75
N TYR A 25 -3.11 39.57 -13.77
CA TYR A 25 -3.15 41.03 -13.83
C TYR A 25 -4.24 41.51 -14.77
N ALA A 26 -4.74 42.73 -14.56
CA ALA A 26 -5.67 43.37 -15.47
C ALA A 26 -4.98 43.63 -16.82
N PRO A 27 -5.64 43.39 -17.97
CA PRO A 27 -5.09 43.67 -19.29
C PRO A 27 -4.71 45.15 -19.46
N ASP A 28 -5.52 46.05 -18.90
CA ASP A 28 -5.38 47.50 -19.06
C ASP A 28 -4.43 48.14 -18.04
N ASN A 29 -4.10 47.42 -16.96
CA ASN A 29 -3.16 47.88 -15.93
C ASN A 29 -2.34 46.71 -15.36
N PRO A 30 -1.10 46.51 -15.84
CA PRO A 30 -0.27 45.38 -15.44
C PRO A 30 0.17 45.42 -13.96
N LYS A 31 -0.08 46.52 -13.24
CA LYS A 31 0.19 46.63 -11.80
C LYS A 31 -0.99 46.18 -10.95
N GLN A 32 -2.19 46.07 -11.52
CA GLN A 32 -3.40 45.68 -10.81
C GLN A 32 -3.59 44.17 -10.89
N VAL A 33 -3.63 43.50 -9.73
CA VAL A 33 -3.89 42.06 -9.64
C VAL A 33 -5.40 41.84 -9.55
N ILE A 34 -5.97 41.14 -10.51
CA ILE A 34 -7.40 40.78 -10.55
C ILE A 34 -7.69 39.47 -9.82
N LYS A 35 -6.74 38.52 -9.83
CA LYS A 35 -6.92 37.20 -9.23
C LYS A 35 -5.59 36.63 -8.77
N ARG A 36 -5.62 35.88 -7.67
CA ARG A 36 -4.50 35.08 -7.18
C ARG A 36 -4.93 33.62 -7.08
N GLU A 37 -4.13 32.71 -7.62
CA GLU A 37 -4.29 31.27 -7.43
C GLU A 37 -3.16 30.77 -6.52
N ILE A 38 -3.53 30.09 -5.43
CA ILE A 38 -2.60 29.63 -4.39
C ILE A 38 -2.59 28.10 -4.39
N TYR A 39 -1.41 27.51 -4.46
CA TYR A 39 -1.21 26.07 -4.53
C TYR A 39 -0.30 25.60 -3.39
N PRO A 40 -0.67 24.55 -2.63
CA PRO A 40 0.24 23.95 -1.66
C PRO A 40 1.39 23.23 -2.37
N VAL A 41 2.60 23.31 -1.80
CA VAL A 41 3.79 22.62 -2.34
C VAL A 41 4.04 21.32 -1.56
N ASN A 42 3.80 20.16 -2.21
CA ASN A 42 3.83 18.83 -1.57
C ASN A 42 5.24 18.21 -1.39
N LYS A 43 6.32 18.97 -1.63
CA LYS A 43 7.70 18.46 -1.51
C LYS A 43 8.49 19.31 -0.53
N LEU A 44 8.28 19.09 0.76
CA LEU A 44 9.15 19.61 1.82
C LEU A 44 10.49 18.86 1.77
N SER A 45 11.49 19.40 1.09
CA SER A 45 12.81 18.75 0.95
C SER A 45 13.72 18.89 2.18
N ARG A 46 13.17 19.18 3.37
CA ARG A 46 13.93 19.13 4.62
C ARG A 46 13.07 18.52 5.71
N VAL A 47 13.60 17.47 6.32
CA VAL A 47 13.26 17.10 7.70
C VAL A 47 13.56 18.32 8.57
N VAL A 48 12.55 19.12 8.87
CA VAL A 48 12.63 20.10 9.96
C VAL A 48 11.85 19.48 11.12
N ASN A 49 12.49 18.50 11.77
CA ASN A 49 12.03 17.94 13.05
C ASN A 49 12.34 18.89 14.21
N LYS A 50 11.94 20.16 14.08
CA LYS A 50 11.77 21.08 15.20
C LYS A 50 10.54 21.92 14.89
N PHE A 51 9.40 21.48 15.40
CA PHE A 51 8.35 22.43 15.77
C PHE A 51 8.98 23.32 16.84
N THR A 52 9.55 24.45 16.45
CA THR A 52 9.80 25.51 17.42
C THR A 52 8.45 25.91 17.99
N ASP A 53 8.39 26.13 19.29
CA ASP A 53 7.19 26.63 19.95
C ASP A 53 6.59 27.78 19.13
N PRO A 54 5.24 27.91 19.08
CA PRO A 54 4.63 29.07 18.46
C PRO A 54 5.29 30.30 19.06
N THR A 55 6.06 31.04 18.26
CA THR A 55 6.78 32.23 18.71
C THR A 55 5.75 33.24 19.23
N LYS A 56 5.50 33.19 20.54
CA LYS A 56 4.83 34.26 21.28
C LYS A 56 5.82 35.42 21.25
N ASN A 57 5.44 36.51 20.59
CA ASN A 57 6.20 37.75 20.40
C ASN A 57 7.44 37.67 19.48
N ILE A 58 7.22 37.94 18.20
CA ILE A 58 8.18 38.73 17.43
C ILE A 58 7.79 40.19 17.65
N LYS A 59 8.70 41.01 18.20
CA LYS A 59 8.52 42.48 18.33
C LYS A 59 7.95 43.01 17.01
N ALA A 60 6.74 43.55 17.06
CA ALA A 60 6.04 44.02 15.88
C ALA A 60 6.78 45.22 15.25
N PRO A 61 7.11 45.19 13.95
CA PRO A 61 7.30 46.41 13.17
C PRO A 61 5.98 46.86 12.52
N TYR A 62 4.84 46.29 12.91
CA TYR A 62 3.60 46.43 12.17
C TYR A 62 2.58 47.27 12.94
N LEU A 63 2.08 48.34 12.31
CA LEU A 63 1.01 49.18 12.84
C LEU A 63 -0.26 48.35 13.04
N GLU A 64 -0.57 48.09 14.30
CA GLU A 64 -1.81 47.44 14.73
C GLU A 64 -2.88 48.52 14.96
N ASN A 65 -3.32 49.17 13.88
CA ASN A 65 -4.51 50.03 13.93
C ASN A 65 -5.64 49.32 13.20
N CYS A 66 -6.51 48.64 13.94
CA CYS A 66 -7.85 48.35 13.47
C CYS A 66 -8.83 48.33 14.65
N GLU A 67 -9.67 49.36 14.72
CA GLU A 67 -10.91 49.29 15.49
C GLU A 67 -11.81 48.23 14.86
N GLU A 68 -12.32 47.34 15.70
CA GLU A 68 -13.15 46.22 15.32
C GLU A 68 -14.52 46.72 14.82
N SER A 69 -14.74 46.67 13.51
CA SER A 69 -16.07 46.84 12.92
C SER A 69 -16.63 45.47 12.54
N ASN A 70 -17.58 45.01 13.34
CA ASN A 70 -18.35 43.79 13.15
C ASN A 70 -18.97 43.74 11.75
N THR A 71 -18.74 42.67 11.00
CA THR A 71 -19.55 42.34 9.81
C THR A 71 -19.88 40.86 9.81
N GLY A 72 -21.15 40.59 10.09
CA GLY A 72 -21.96 39.65 9.32
C GLY A 72 -21.63 38.18 9.47
N SER A 73 -22.40 37.53 10.36
CA SER A 73 -22.69 36.10 10.30
C SER A 73 -23.06 35.68 8.87
N VAL A 74 -22.15 34.97 8.20
CA VAL A 74 -22.49 34.06 7.11
C VAL A 74 -22.17 32.67 7.64
N ILE A 75 -23.21 31.97 8.08
CA ILE A 75 -23.18 30.54 8.34
C ILE A 75 -22.89 29.85 7.01
N HIS A 76 -21.62 29.68 6.68
CA HIS A 76 -21.23 28.67 5.72
C HIS A 76 -21.47 27.33 6.40
N LYS A 77 -22.53 26.62 5.99
CA LYS A 77 -22.64 25.17 6.19
C LYS A 77 -21.44 24.54 5.48
N SER A 78 -20.32 24.41 6.19
CA SER A 78 -19.17 23.68 5.71
C SER A 78 -19.50 22.20 5.76
N ASN A 79 -19.70 21.62 4.58
CA ASN A 79 -19.54 20.19 4.38
C ASN A 79 -18.14 19.80 4.88
N THR A 80 -18.06 19.20 6.05
CA THR A 80 -16.84 18.64 6.63
C THR A 80 -16.51 17.30 5.96
N ASN A 81 -16.10 17.36 4.69
CA ASN A 81 -15.30 16.30 4.10
C ASN A 81 -13.99 16.92 3.63
N THR A 82 -12.89 16.24 3.95
CA THR A 82 -11.50 16.53 3.58
C THR A 82 -10.78 17.59 4.43
N VAL A 83 -10.65 17.29 5.73
CA VAL A 83 -9.44 17.68 6.47
C VAL A 83 -8.29 16.84 5.89
N GLY A 84 -7.31 17.50 5.29
CA GLY A 84 -6.08 16.88 4.84
C GLY A 84 -5.43 16.13 5.99
N GLN A 85 -5.44 14.81 5.91
CA GLN A 85 -4.66 13.98 6.81
C GLN A 85 -3.18 14.19 6.47
N PRO A 86 -2.28 14.27 7.47
CA PRO A 86 -0.86 14.14 7.19
C PRO A 86 -0.65 12.80 6.48
N ASP A 87 0.29 12.73 5.53
CA ASP A 87 0.58 11.57 4.66
C ASP A 87 0.86 10.24 5.41
N ASN A 88 0.82 10.26 6.74
CA ASN A 88 1.07 9.16 7.65
C ASN A 88 -0.21 8.57 8.28
N VAL A 89 -1.40 9.14 8.08
CA VAL A 89 -2.64 8.54 8.59
C VAL A 89 -3.29 7.66 7.51
N PRO A 90 -3.61 6.39 7.83
CA PRO A 90 -4.28 5.51 6.88
C PRO A 90 -5.69 6.02 6.52
N PRO A 91 -6.12 5.91 5.25
CA PRO A 91 -7.47 6.25 4.82
C PRO A 91 -8.49 5.18 5.25
N TYR A 92 -8.73 5.04 6.56
CA TYR A 92 -9.57 4.00 7.17
C TYR A 92 -10.96 3.90 6.54
N LYS A 93 -11.61 5.06 6.34
CA LYS A 93 -12.96 5.17 5.79
C LYS A 93 -13.01 4.57 4.38
N SER A 94 -12.08 4.97 3.51
CA SER A 94 -12.04 4.51 2.11
C SER A 94 -11.78 3.00 1.99
N ILE A 95 -10.92 2.43 2.85
CA ILE A 95 -10.62 0.99 2.84
C ILE A 95 -11.87 0.19 3.27
N ILE A 96 -12.53 0.60 4.34
CA ILE A 96 -13.68 -0.11 4.90
C ILE A 96 -14.94 0.06 4.06
N GLU A 97 -15.18 1.25 3.50
CA GLU A 97 -16.27 1.46 2.55
C GLU A 97 -16.10 0.57 1.30
N TYR A 98 -14.86 0.38 0.84
CA TYR A 98 -14.60 -0.54 -0.28
C TYR A 98 -14.95 -1.99 0.07
N LEU A 99 -14.55 -2.46 1.25
CA LEU A 99 -14.89 -3.80 1.75
C LEU A 99 -16.41 -3.98 1.88
N ASN A 100 -17.08 -3.02 2.50
CA ASN A 100 -18.53 -3.00 2.69
C ASN A 100 -19.27 -3.08 1.34
N ARG A 101 -18.87 -2.26 0.37
CA ARG A 101 -19.46 -2.26 -0.97
C ARG A 101 -19.27 -3.59 -1.69
N LYS A 102 -18.12 -4.25 -1.52
CA LYS A 102 -17.81 -5.54 -2.19
C LYS A 102 -18.49 -6.75 -1.56
N THR A 103 -18.82 -6.67 -0.28
CA THR A 103 -19.38 -7.79 0.50
C THR A 103 -20.84 -7.60 0.88
N ASN A 104 -21.43 -6.43 0.57
CA ASN A 104 -22.74 -6.01 1.04
C ASN A 104 -22.87 -6.07 2.58
N LYS A 105 -21.79 -5.69 3.29
CA LYS A 105 -21.71 -5.65 4.76
C LYS A 105 -21.55 -4.21 5.25
N SER A 106 -21.70 -3.99 6.56
CA SER A 106 -21.71 -2.65 7.19
C SER A 106 -20.68 -2.51 8.33
N PHE A 107 -19.42 -2.86 8.07
CA PHE A 107 -18.34 -2.69 9.04
C PHE A 107 -18.05 -1.22 9.35
N LYS A 108 -17.75 -0.92 10.63
CA LYS A 108 -17.43 0.43 11.11
C LYS A 108 -15.94 0.73 11.03
N TYR A 109 -15.56 1.72 10.23
CA TYR A 109 -14.17 2.21 10.13
C TYR A 109 -13.67 2.90 11.42
N SER A 110 -14.57 3.28 12.32
CA SER A 110 -14.23 3.99 13.56
C SER A 110 -13.74 3.09 14.69
N THR A 111 -13.97 1.77 14.59
CA THR A 111 -13.67 0.80 15.65
C THR A 111 -12.17 0.66 15.91
N SER A 112 -11.78 0.54 17.18
CA SER A 112 -10.38 0.46 17.61
C SER A 112 -9.65 -0.71 16.94
N LYS A 113 -10.26 -1.91 16.93
CA LYS A 113 -9.67 -3.11 16.32
C LYS A 113 -9.42 -2.95 14.82
N THR A 114 -10.40 -2.42 14.09
CA THR A 114 -10.29 -2.15 12.64
C THR A 114 -9.19 -1.13 12.35
N LYS A 115 -9.13 -0.03 13.11
CA LYS A 115 -8.07 0.96 12.99
C LYS A 115 -6.70 0.34 13.28
N HIS A 116 -6.60 -0.49 14.32
CA HIS A 116 -5.35 -1.13 14.72
C HIS A 116 -4.79 -2.00 13.59
N VAL A 117 -5.58 -2.92 13.04
CA VAL A 117 -5.10 -3.82 11.97
C VAL A 117 -4.74 -3.08 10.69
N ILE A 118 -5.48 -2.03 10.31
CA ILE A 118 -5.15 -1.20 9.14
C ILE A 118 -3.88 -0.38 9.38
N ASN A 119 -3.76 0.24 10.55
CA ASN A 119 -2.62 1.06 10.91
C ASN A 119 -1.33 0.25 10.97
N GLN A 120 -1.39 -0.99 11.47
CA GLN A 120 -0.25 -1.89 11.46
C GLN A 120 0.26 -2.11 10.04
N ARG A 121 -0.63 -2.47 9.10
CA ARG A 121 -0.27 -2.66 7.68
C ARG A 121 0.21 -1.38 7.01
N TRP A 122 -0.35 -0.24 7.39
CA TRP A 122 0.11 1.04 6.86
C TRP A 122 1.55 1.36 7.28
N LYS A 123 1.91 1.07 8.53
CA LYS A 123 3.28 1.21 9.06
C LYS A 123 4.25 0.24 8.42
N ASP A 124 3.79 -0.97 8.08
CA ASP A 124 4.58 -1.96 7.31
C ASP A 124 4.88 -1.48 5.87
N GLY A 125 4.26 -0.38 5.41
CA GLY A 125 4.54 0.25 4.12
C GLY A 125 3.48 0.04 3.05
N PHE A 126 2.45 -0.77 3.33
CA PHE A 126 1.38 -1.06 2.38
C PHE A 126 0.52 0.18 2.08
N LYS A 127 0.08 0.31 0.83
CA LYS A 127 -0.72 1.44 0.34
C LYS A 127 -2.15 1.02 0.06
N ILE A 128 -3.03 2.01 -0.10
CA ILE A 128 -4.47 1.81 -0.32
C ILE A 128 -4.78 0.79 -1.44
N ASN A 129 -3.96 0.74 -2.49
CA ASN A 129 -4.12 -0.20 -3.60
C ASN A 129 -3.91 -1.66 -3.16
N ASP A 130 -2.98 -1.91 -2.23
CA ASP A 130 -2.73 -3.25 -1.70
C ASP A 130 -3.93 -3.77 -0.90
N PHE A 131 -4.53 -2.90 -0.08
CA PHE A 131 -5.76 -3.23 0.65
C PHE A 131 -6.90 -3.58 -0.31
N LYS A 132 -7.13 -2.75 -1.33
CA LYS A 132 -8.14 -3.00 -2.36
C LYS A 132 -7.90 -4.32 -3.08
N LYS A 133 -6.64 -4.61 -3.44
CA LYS A 133 -6.24 -5.85 -4.10
C LYS A 133 -6.52 -7.07 -3.23
N VAL A 134 -6.17 -7.05 -1.94
CA VAL A 134 -6.49 -8.14 -1.00
C VAL A 134 -8.00 -8.36 -0.89
N ILE A 135 -8.79 -7.29 -0.80
CA ILE A 135 -10.25 -7.37 -0.79
C ILE A 135 -10.76 -8.03 -2.08
N ASP A 136 -10.33 -7.57 -3.25
CA ASP A 136 -10.77 -8.15 -4.53
C ASP A 136 -10.34 -9.61 -4.72
N LEU A 137 -9.17 -9.98 -4.20
CA LEU A 137 -8.69 -11.36 -4.21
C LEU A 137 -9.60 -12.24 -3.36
N LYS A 138 -9.81 -11.87 -2.09
CA LYS A 138 -10.57 -12.69 -1.14
C LYS A 138 -12.06 -12.66 -1.35
N VAL A 139 -12.63 -11.55 -1.80
CA VAL A 139 -14.04 -11.51 -2.20
C VAL A 139 -14.28 -12.48 -3.37
N LYS A 140 -13.39 -12.54 -4.36
CA LYS A 140 -13.55 -13.51 -5.44
C LYS A 140 -13.47 -14.97 -4.94
N ASP A 141 -12.56 -15.24 -4.00
CA ASP A 141 -12.31 -16.60 -3.54
C ASP A 141 -13.35 -17.09 -2.50
N TRP A 142 -13.89 -16.19 -1.68
CA TRP A 142 -14.66 -16.55 -0.48
C TRP A 142 -16.13 -16.13 -0.54
N LEU A 143 -16.50 -15.10 -1.31
CA LEU A 143 -17.90 -14.65 -1.38
C LEU A 143 -18.78 -15.76 -1.94
N GLY A 144 -19.88 -16.08 -1.24
CA GLY A 144 -20.79 -17.16 -1.62
C GLY A 144 -20.31 -18.58 -1.28
N THR A 145 -19.21 -18.72 -0.55
CA THR A 145 -18.75 -19.99 0.04
C THR A 145 -18.83 -19.93 1.57
N ASP A 146 -18.58 -21.03 2.26
CA ASP A 146 -18.47 -21.06 3.73
C ASP A 146 -17.44 -20.06 4.27
N MET A 147 -16.48 -19.65 3.44
CA MET A 147 -15.44 -18.71 3.82
C MET A 147 -15.88 -17.24 3.83
N ASP A 148 -17.07 -16.91 3.34
CA ASP A 148 -17.62 -15.54 3.33
C ASP A 148 -17.68 -14.94 4.76
N LEU A 149 -17.92 -15.78 5.76
CA LEU A 149 -17.94 -15.37 7.17
C LEU A 149 -16.60 -14.76 7.65
N TYR A 150 -15.50 -15.06 6.93
CA TYR A 150 -14.17 -14.52 7.20
C TYR A 150 -13.83 -13.25 6.40
N LEU A 151 -14.75 -12.72 5.58
CA LEU A 151 -14.58 -11.42 4.90
C LEU A 151 -14.80 -10.25 5.88
N ARG A 152 -13.89 -10.12 6.85
CA ARG A 152 -13.90 -9.11 7.92
C ARG A 152 -12.56 -8.37 7.97
N PRO A 153 -12.51 -7.11 8.47
CA PRO A 153 -11.25 -6.36 8.56
C PRO A 153 -10.15 -7.07 9.34
N GLU A 154 -10.47 -7.67 10.49
CA GLU A 154 -9.49 -8.39 11.33
C GLU A 154 -8.87 -9.60 10.62
N THR A 155 -9.67 -10.32 9.84
CA THR A 155 -9.20 -11.53 9.15
C THR A 155 -8.45 -11.19 7.87
N LEU A 156 -8.91 -10.19 7.11
CA LEU A 156 -8.28 -9.78 5.85
C LEU A 156 -6.97 -9.02 6.08
N PHE A 157 -6.91 -8.17 7.12
CA PHE A 157 -5.76 -7.32 7.42
C PHE A 157 -4.91 -7.84 8.60
N GLY A 158 -5.18 -9.07 9.04
CA GLY A 158 -4.39 -9.80 10.04
C GLY A 158 -3.03 -10.26 9.50
N SER A 159 -2.35 -11.18 10.20
CA SER A 159 -0.97 -11.63 9.91
C SER A 159 -0.74 -12.14 8.49
N LYS A 160 -1.78 -12.67 7.83
CA LYS A 160 -1.71 -13.26 6.49
C LYS A 160 -1.88 -12.25 5.34
N PHE A 161 -1.89 -10.94 5.62
CA PHE A 161 -2.14 -9.89 4.62
C PHE A 161 -1.22 -9.99 3.40
N GLU A 162 0.10 -10.10 3.61
CA GLU A 162 1.08 -10.19 2.53
C GLU A 162 0.92 -11.49 1.72
N SER A 163 0.64 -12.61 2.40
CA SER A 163 0.35 -13.89 1.74
C SER A 163 -0.87 -13.80 0.83
N TYR A 164 -1.92 -13.08 1.27
CA TYR A 164 -3.09 -12.82 0.44
C TYR A 164 -2.76 -11.95 -0.77
N LEU A 165 -1.94 -10.91 -0.59
CA LEU A 165 -1.51 -10.02 -1.67
C LEU A 165 -0.72 -10.76 -2.77
N ASN A 166 0.09 -11.74 -2.35
CA ASN A 166 0.99 -12.54 -3.19
C ASN A 166 0.37 -13.84 -3.70
N THR A 167 -0.91 -14.11 -3.42
CA THR A 167 -1.58 -15.33 -3.89
C THR A 167 -1.62 -15.34 -5.42
N LYS A 168 -0.85 -16.25 -6.05
CA LYS A 168 -0.87 -16.47 -7.49
C LYS A 168 -2.20 -17.08 -7.87
N ARG A 169 -3.00 -16.38 -8.68
CA ARG A 169 -4.13 -17.01 -9.35
C ARG A 169 -3.56 -17.99 -10.36
N TYR A 170 -3.66 -19.28 -10.09
CA TYR A 170 -3.59 -20.27 -11.14
C TYR A 170 -4.74 -19.96 -12.08
N GLN A 171 -4.45 -19.29 -13.19
CA GLN A 171 -5.42 -19.21 -14.27
C GLN A 171 -5.66 -20.65 -14.69
N LYS A 172 -6.87 -21.13 -14.43
CA LYS A 172 -7.33 -22.42 -14.94
C LYS A 172 -7.51 -22.22 -16.45
N ASN A 173 -6.39 -22.26 -17.17
CA ASN A 173 -6.42 -22.43 -18.61
C ASN A 173 -7.05 -23.81 -18.79
N ASN A 174 -8.31 -23.87 -19.21
CA ASN A 174 -9.08 -25.09 -19.43
C ASN A 174 -8.54 -25.98 -20.57
N ASN A 175 -7.24 -25.88 -20.90
CA ASN A 175 -6.52 -26.65 -21.91
C ASN A 175 -5.35 -27.43 -21.29
N ARG A 176 -5.63 -28.25 -20.27
CA ARG A 176 -4.69 -29.29 -19.84
C ARG A 176 -5.42 -30.63 -19.85
N LYS A 177 -5.31 -31.33 -20.99
CA LYS A 177 -5.47 -32.78 -21.06
C LYS A 177 -4.62 -33.37 -19.93
N GLY A 178 -5.26 -34.11 -19.04
CA GLY A 178 -4.62 -34.65 -17.86
C GLY A 178 -3.56 -35.68 -18.23
N ASN A 179 -2.30 -35.37 -17.94
CA ASN A 179 -1.36 -36.41 -17.61
C ASN A 179 -1.52 -36.68 -16.12
N LYS A 180 -2.05 -37.86 -15.79
CA LYS A 180 -2.02 -38.42 -14.44
C LYS A 180 -0.55 -38.74 -14.13
N GLU A 181 0.15 -37.85 -13.44
CA GLU A 181 1.40 -38.20 -12.79
C GLU A 181 1.06 -39.19 -11.68
N GLN A 182 1.55 -40.41 -11.82
CA GLN A 182 1.43 -41.45 -10.79
C GLN A 182 2.20 -40.94 -9.57
N ALA A 183 1.51 -40.84 -8.43
CA ALA A 183 2.16 -40.55 -7.16
C ALA A 183 3.19 -41.65 -6.89
N THR A 184 4.47 -41.29 -6.86
CA THR A 184 5.49 -42.15 -6.27
C THR A 184 5.16 -42.26 -4.79
N ASP A 185 4.71 -43.45 -4.40
CA ASP A 185 4.41 -43.79 -3.01
C ASP A 185 5.69 -43.71 -2.18
N TRP A 186 5.73 -42.75 -1.25
CA TRP A 186 6.86 -42.54 -0.33
C TRP A 186 6.86 -43.51 0.86
N SER A 187 5.92 -44.48 0.88
CA SER A 187 5.83 -45.52 1.90
C SER A 187 6.40 -46.86 1.45
N ALA A 188 6.98 -46.96 0.25
CA ALA A 188 7.63 -48.17 -0.21
C ALA A 188 8.99 -48.34 0.49
N PRO A 189 9.26 -49.45 1.21
CA PRO A 189 10.60 -49.72 1.73
C PRO A 189 11.57 -49.86 0.56
N GLU A 190 12.66 -49.11 0.62
CA GLU A 190 13.75 -49.11 -0.35
C GLU A 190 14.41 -50.50 -0.38
N ASN A 191 13.88 -51.39 -1.22
CA ASN A 191 14.49 -52.68 -1.50
C ASN A 191 15.35 -52.55 -2.77
N GLN A 192 16.65 -52.73 -2.58
CA GLN A 192 17.66 -52.69 -3.63
C GLN A 192 17.30 -53.65 -4.77
N SER A 193 17.08 -53.13 -5.98
CA SER A 193 17.19 -53.90 -7.22
C SER A 193 16.96 -52.99 -8.43
N SER A 194 18.05 -52.42 -8.93
CA SER A 194 18.12 -51.83 -10.26
C SER A 194 18.29 -52.93 -11.34
N SER A 195 17.41 -52.86 -12.34
CA SER A 195 17.67 -53.09 -13.77
C SER A 195 17.89 -54.51 -14.30
N VAL A 196 16.87 -54.99 -15.02
CA VAL A 196 17.04 -55.95 -16.12
C VAL A 196 17.36 -55.15 -17.40
N GLY A 197 18.50 -55.43 -18.01
CA GLY A 197 18.89 -54.86 -19.32
C GLY A 197 20.29 -55.27 -19.76
N SER A 198 20.38 -56.41 -20.45
CA SER A 198 21.40 -56.82 -21.45
C SER A 198 22.83 -56.26 -21.35
N GLY A 199 23.80 -57.14 -21.06
CA GLY A 199 25.22 -56.81 -21.30
C GLY A 199 26.26 -57.73 -20.63
N SER A 200 25.99 -59.01 -20.42
CA SER A 200 26.86 -59.92 -19.63
C SER A 200 28.17 -60.37 -20.31
N ASN A 201 28.76 -59.61 -21.23
CA ASN A 201 29.76 -60.17 -22.17
C ASN A 201 31.13 -59.47 -22.27
N GLU A 202 31.55 -58.65 -21.30
CA GLU A 202 32.88 -57.98 -21.36
C GLU A 202 33.76 -58.18 -20.09
N LEU A 203 33.18 -58.28 -18.89
CA LEU A 203 33.96 -58.40 -17.64
C LEU A 203 34.33 -59.86 -17.29
N SER A 204 33.53 -60.83 -17.71
CA SER A 204 33.79 -62.27 -17.54
C SER A 204 34.93 -62.77 -18.45
N LYS A 205 35.11 -62.16 -19.62
CA LYS A 205 36.23 -62.46 -20.54
C LYS A 205 37.56 -61.91 -20.02
N LYS A 206 37.55 -60.78 -19.30
CA LYS A 206 38.75 -60.15 -18.73
C LYS A 206 39.30 -60.90 -17.51
N LEU A 207 38.44 -61.60 -16.76
CA LEU A 207 38.82 -62.42 -15.59
C LEU A 207 39.27 -63.84 -15.94
N LYS A 208 38.93 -64.39 -17.11
CA LYS A 208 39.51 -65.67 -17.59
C LYS A 208 40.93 -65.51 -18.15
N LYS A 209 41.26 -64.35 -18.75
CA LYS A 209 42.58 -64.12 -19.38
C LYS A 209 43.75 -63.97 -18.39
N ILE A 210 43.48 -63.80 -17.09
CA ILE A 210 44.51 -63.70 -16.05
C ILE A 210 44.84 -65.07 -15.43
N ARG A 211 43.97 -66.07 -15.58
CA ARG A 211 44.16 -67.40 -14.97
C ARG A 211 45.00 -68.37 -15.82
N ASP A 212 45.22 -68.06 -17.09
CA ASP A 212 45.94 -68.94 -18.04
C ASP A 212 47.39 -68.45 -18.35
N ILE A 213 47.93 -67.47 -17.61
CA ILE A 213 49.33 -66.98 -17.78
C ILE A 213 50.30 -67.59 -16.74
N GLY A 214 49.81 -68.47 -15.85
CA GLY A 214 50.59 -69.03 -14.74
C GLY A 214 50.95 -70.52 -14.82
N ARG A 215 50.90 -71.16 -16.00
CA ARG A 215 51.30 -72.58 -16.13
C ARG A 215 51.90 -72.89 -17.51
N GLU A 216 53.04 -72.25 -17.81
CA GLU A 216 54.06 -72.77 -18.73
C GLU A 216 55.36 -71.97 -18.51
N LYS A 217 56.18 -72.47 -17.58
CA LYS A 217 57.66 -72.55 -17.59
C LYS A 217 58.15 -73.06 -16.24
#